data_AF-A0A1F8MF70-F1
#
_entry.id   AF-A0A1F8MF70-F1
#
_cell.length_a   1.000
_cell.length_b   1.000
_cell.length_c   1.000
_cell.angle_alpha   90.00
_cell.angle_beta   90.00
_cell.angle_gamma   90.00
#
_symmetry.space_group_name_H-M   'P 1'
#
loop_
_entity.id
_entity.type
_entity.pdbx_description
1 polymer ?
#
loop_
_entity_poly.entity_id
_entity_poly.type
_entity_poly.pdbx_seq_one_letter_code
_entity_poly.pdbx_strand_id
1 'polypeptide(L)'
;MFNRILVPLDGSPLAEGAIPHAELFARIFGASIHLLRVLEPISYHDNPAAVDPLRWQIHKAEADAYMQGIANRVRENLGEKSMLAEAEKKSRVDYSVREGKAAENIVDFAHTENIDLLVISTHGSSGLSRWNISSVTQKVINLIYLPVLIVRAYDRSTMDENIKRYRRILLPIDSSRRAECSLSAGIELARGEMSTDSTPEAAGDKSTLFLAAVIRPPELPIPEPFPIEISQLTEKLLQLSHQAVERYLYEMKERLPVNCDTCVVESTSVPSAIQELAEQEDIDIVILCAHGYSGRVSWPYGTVTWNYIEHGTKPLLVVQDVPRSQVRPTAAEIAAEKSGRR
;
A
#
# COMPACT_ATOMS: atom_id res chain seq x y z
N MET A 1 -2.12 9.62 -11.42
CA MET A 1 -2.43 9.41 -9.99
C MET A 1 -1.13 9.33 -9.22
N PHE A 2 -0.30 8.33 -9.52
CA PHE A 2 1.07 8.22 -9.01
C PHE A 2 2.08 8.61 -10.10
N ASN A 3 3.04 9.47 -9.76
CA ASN A 3 4.08 9.99 -10.62
C ASN A 3 5.48 9.78 -10.01
N ARG A 4 5.57 9.68 -8.68
CA ARG A 4 6.81 9.53 -7.91
C ARG A 4 6.65 8.47 -6.83
N ILE A 5 7.19 7.30 -7.12
CA ILE A 5 7.17 6.13 -6.25
C ILE A 5 8.44 6.10 -5.41
N LEU A 6 8.31 5.97 -4.09
CA LEU A 6 9.45 5.72 -3.19
C LEU A 6 9.51 4.24 -2.83
N VAL A 7 10.69 3.63 -2.93
CA VAL A 7 10.95 2.25 -2.52
C VAL A 7 12.10 2.22 -1.52
N PRO A 8 11.83 2.11 -0.21
CA PRO A 8 12.86 1.92 0.79
C PRO A 8 13.45 0.51 0.71
N LEU A 9 14.78 0.43 0.67
CA LEU A 9 15.56 -0.81 0.63
C LEU A 9 16.60 -0.82 1.74
N ASP A 10 16.84 -2.01 2.31
CA ASP A 10 17.84 -2.20 3.37
C ASP A 10 18.92 -3.22 3.01
N GLY A 11 18.98 -3.63 1.73
CA GLY A 11 19.93 -4.62 1.24
C GLY A 11 19.48 -6.07 1.41
N SER A 12 18.27 -6.30 1.94
CA SER A 12 17.72 -7.65 2.09
C SER A 12 16.84 -8.07 0.91
N PRO A 13 16.80 -9.37 0.56
CA PRO A 13 15.84 -9.90 -0.41
C PRO A 13 14.37 -9.66 -0.03
N LEU A 14 14.07 -9.58 1.28
CA LEU A 14 12.72 -9.30 1.77
C LEU A 14 12.26 -7.88 1.40
N ALA A 15 13.15 -6.89 1.51
CA ALA A 15 12.85 -5.53 1.09
C ALA A 15 12.78 -5.41 -0.44
N GLU A 16 13.66 -6.11 -1.17
CA GLU A 16 13.65 -6.14 -2.64
C GLU A 16 12.37 -6.70 -3.24
N GLY A 17 11.61 -7.51 -2.49
CA GLY A 17 10.27 -7.95 -2.90
C GLY A 17 9.32 -6.80 -3.24
N ALA A 18 9.57 -5.57 -2.78
CA ALA A 18 8.81 -4.38 -3.15
C ALA A 18 9.06 -3.90 -4.59
N ILE A 19 10.20 -4.25 -5.20
CA ILE A 19 10.65 -3.72 -6.50
C ILE A 19 9.73 -4.14 -7.66
N PRO A 20 9.36 -5.43 -7.84
CA PRO A 20 8.49 -5.84 -8.94
C PRO A 20 7.13 -5.12 -8.93
N HIS A 21 6.59 -4.89 -7.73
CA HIS A 21 5.36 -4.12 -7.55
C HIS A 21 5.54 -2.64 -7.91
N ALA A 22 6.64 -2.02 -7.50
CA ALA A 22 6.95 -0.63 -7.87
C ALA A 22 7.15 -0.47 -9.38
N GLU A 23 7.82 -1.42 -10.03
CA GLU A 23 7.98 -1.45 -11.49
C GLU A 23 6.64 -1.57 -12.20
N LEU A 24 5.75 -2.47 -11.74
CA LEU A 24 4.40 -2.60 -12.29
C LEU A 24 3.63 -1.28 -12.22
N PHE A 25 3.62 -0.63 -11.05
CA PHE A 25 2.98 0.67 -10.89
C PHE A 25 3.65 1.74 -11.77
N ALA A 26 4.98 1.75 -11.89
CA ALA A 26 5.66 2.68 -12.77
C ALA A 26 5.26 2.49 -14.24
N ARG A 27 5.07 1.24 -14.71
CA ARG A 27 4.62 0.99 -16.09
C ARG A 27 3.17 1.41 -16.31
N ILE A 28 2.26 1.09 -15.38
CA ILE A 28 0.84 1.43 -15.46
C ILE A 28 0.63 2.95 -15.42
N PHE A 29 1.26 3.63 -14.46
CA PHE A 29 1.01 5.05 -14.20
C PHE A 29 2.00 6.00 -14.90
N GLY A 30 3.02 5.48 -15.58
CA GLY A 30 4.09 6.30 -16.15
C GLY A 30 4.99 6.96 -15.09
N ALA A 31 5.00 6.43 -13.86
CA ALA A 31 5.69 7.03 -12.72
C ALA A 31 7.22 6.86 -12.77
N SER A 32 7.93 7.76 -12.09
CA SER A 32 9.34 7.60 -11.71
C SER A 32 9.46 6.83 -10.38
N ILE A 33 10.56 6.10 -10.21
CA ILE A 33 10.90 5.36 -9.00
C ILE A 33 12.13 6.01 -8.35
N HIS A 34 12.05 6.27 -7.05
CA HIS A 34 13.18 6.65 -6.22
C HIS A 34 13.48 5.55 -5.22
N LEU A 35 14.67 4.96 -5.31
CA LEU A 35 15.13 3.95 -4.36
C LEU A 35 15.83 4.63 -3.18
N LEU A 36 15.47 4.28 -1.94
CA LEU A 36 16.06 4.92 -0.76
C LEU A 36 16.68 3.85 0.15
N ARG A 37 17.95 4.04 0.50
CA ARG A 37 18.59 3.27 1.58
C ARG A 37 18.96 4.19 2.71
N VAL A 38 18.60 3.81 3.94
CA VAL A 38 18.99 4.54 5.14
C VAL A 38 19.96 3.68 5.93
N LEU A 39 21.15 4.20 6.19
CA LEU A 39 22.18 3.57 7.00
C LEU A 39 22.06 4.07 8.44
N GLU A 40 21.76 3.15 9.35
CA GLU A 40 21.78 3.41 10.79
C GLU A 40 23.19 3.12 11.32
N PRO A 41 23.96 4.12 11.77
CA PRO A 41 25.26 3.86 12.36
C PRO A 41 25.04 3.20 13.74
N ILE A 42 25.42 1.94 13.81
CA ILE A 42 25.17 0.98 14.92
C ILE A 42 25.51 1.56 16.31
N SER A 43 26.42 2.53 16.40
CA SER A 43 26.95 3.04 17.67
C SER A 43 26.45 4.44 18.08
N TYR A 44 25.53 5.08 17.36
CA TYR A 44 25.08 6.43 17.76
C TYR A 44 24.29 6.46 19.07
N HIS A 45 23.64 5.36 19.44
CA HIS A 45 22.87 5.26 20.69
C HIS A 45 23.75 4.90 21.91
N ASP A 46 24.86 4.19 21.70
CA ASP A 46 25.68 3.66 22.80
C ASP A 46 27.04 4.37 22.97
N ASN A 47 27.74 4.74 21.88
CA ASN A 47 28.99 5.52 21.93
C ASN A 47 29.38 6.06 20.53
N PRO A 48 29.21 7.36 20.24
CA PRO A 48 29.58 7.98 18.96
C PRO A 48 31.08 7.81 18.60
N ALA A 49 31.95 7.62 19.60
CA ALA A 49 33.38 7.39 19.39
C ALA A 49 33.74 5.95 19.01
N ALA A 50 32.77 5.02 18.98
CA ALA A 50 32.99 3.61 18.64
C ALA A 50 32.80 3.30 17.14
N VAL A 51 32.33 4.25 16.33
CA VAL A 51 32.24 4.06 14.88
C VAL A 51 33.61 4.29 14.26
N ASP A 52 34.24 3.22 13.78
CA ASP A 52 35.45 3.31 12.96
C ASP A 52 35.12 4.06 11.65
N PRO A 53 35.69 5.27 11.42
CA PRO A 53 35.38 6.08 10.26
C PRO A 53 35.67 5.36 8.94
N LEU A 54 36.73 4.54 8.89
CA LEU A 54 37.10 3.82 7.67
C LEU A 54 36.07 2.75 7.34
N ARG A 55 35.65 1.94 8.34
CA ARG A 55 34.60 0.94 8.16
C ARG A 55 33.27 1.58 7.74
N TRP A 56 32.94 2.74 8.29
CA TRP A 56 31.73 3.47 7.91
C TRP A 56 31.77 3.97 6.46
N GLN A 57 32.91 4.49 6.00
CA GLN A 57 33.09 4.90 4.60
C GLN A 57 33.00 3.70 3.65
N ILE A 58 33.58 2.54 4.02
CA ILE A 58 33.44 1.31 3.25
C ILE A 58 31.97 0.89 3.16
N HIS A 59 31.26 0.87 4.29
CA HIS A 59 29.84 0.50 4.32
C HIS A 59 28.96 1.42 3.46
N LYS A 60 29.26 2.73 3.44
CA LYS A 60 28.60 3.69 2.54
C LYS A 60 28.87 3.38 1.07
N ALA A 61 30.13 3.11 0.71
CA ALA A 61 30.49 2.77 -0.66
C ALA A 61 29.83 1.46 -1.12
N GLU A 62 29.74 0.45 -0.25
CA GLU A 62 29.01 -0.79 -0.53
C GLU A 62 27.51 -0.53 -0.71
N ALA A 63 26.92 0.31 0.13
CA ALA A 63 25.52 0.69 0.02
C ALA A 63 25.24 1.45 -1.28
N ASP A 64 26.11 2.38 -1.66
CA ASP A 64 26.00 3.14 -2.90
C ASP A 64 26.10 2.23 -4.14
N ALA A 65 27.11 1.35 -4.18
CA ALA A 65 27.28 0.39 -5.26
C ALA A 65 26.10 -0.59 -5.38
N TYR A 66 25.57 -1.06 -4.25
CA TYR A 66 24.34 -1.87 -4.22
C TYR A 66 23.15 -1.11 -4.83
N MET A 67 22.90 0.11 -4.37
CA MET A 67 21.76 0.91 -4.85
C MET A 67 21.89 1.25 -6.33
N GLN A 68 23.11 1.54 -6.79
CA GLN A 68 23.39 1.75 -8.21
C GLN A 68 23.08 0.50 -9.05
N GLY A 69 23.46 -0.68 -8.57
CA GLY A 69 23.16 -1.96 -9.22
C GLY A 69 21.66 -2.22 -9.34
N ILE A 70 20.91 -2.03 -8.25
CA ILE A 70 19.45 -2.17 -8.26
C ILE A 70 18.82 -1.14 -9.21
N ALA A 71 19.24 0.13 -9.14
CA ALA A 71 18.71 1.16 -10.01
C ALA A 71 18.94 0.82 -11.50
N ASN A 72 20.11 0.32 -11.88
CA ASN A 72 20.39 -0.12 -13.25
C ASN A 72 19.45 -1.26 -13.67
N ARG A 73 19.26 -2.29 -12.82
CA ARG A 73 18.32 -3.39 -13.08
C ARG A 73 16.89 -2.88 -13.31
N VAL A 74 16.42 -1.97 -12.46
CA VAL A 74 15.07 -1.40 -12.57
C VAL A 74 14.93 -0.56 -13.86
N ARG A 75 15.95 0.21 -14.25
CA ARG A 75 15.95 0.95 -15.53
C ARG A 75 15.83 0.02 -16.72
N GLU A 76 16.61 -1.07 -16.72
CA GLU A 76 16.56 -2.09 -17.77
C GLU A 76 15.18 -2.73 -17.87
N ASN A 77 14.58 -3.12 -16.73
CA ASN A 77 13.24 -3.70 -16.66
C ASN A 77 12.14 -2.75 -17.14
N LEU A 78 12.31 -1.44 -16.92
CA LEU A 78 11.40 -0.40 -17.42
C LEU A 78 11.64 -0.02 -18.89
N GLY A 79 12.60 -0.68 -19.57
CA GLY A 79 12.92 -0.42 -20.97
C GLY A 79 13.70 0.87 -21.21
N GLU A 80 14.29 1.47 -20.17
CA GLU A 80 15.18 2.61 -20.31
C GLU A 80 16.51 2.14 -20.89
N LYS A 81 16.65 2.17 -22.22
CA LYS A 81 17.96 1.98 -22.85
C LYS A 81 18.89 3.11 -22.39
N SER A 82 20.12 2.76 -22.04
CA SER A 82 21.23 3.72 -21.82
C SER A 82 21.49 4.48 -23.13
N MET A 83 20.69 5.52 -23.40
CA MET A 83 20.83 6.36 -24.57
C MET A 83 21.79 7.49 -24.22
N LEU A 84 23.06 7.27 -24.55
CA LEU A 84 24.10 8.30 -24.65
C LEU A 84 23.84 9.30 -25.81
N ALA A 85 22.68 9.25 -26.45
CA ALA A 85 22.36 10.06 -27.62
C ALA A 85 20.88 10.42 -27.63
N GLU A 86 20.53 11.48 -26.92
CA GLU A 86 19.50 12.50 -27.24
C GLU A 86 19.16 13.25 -25.93
N ALA A 87 19.16 14.58 -26.02
CA ALA A 87 19.18 15.50 -24.90
C ALA A 87 18.04 15.29 -23.87
N GLU A 88 18.41 15.41 -22.58
CA GLU A 88 17.56 15.81 -21.44
C GLU A 88 16.40 14.91 -20.97
N LYS A 89 16.26 13.65 -21.40
CA LYS A 89 15.35 12.73 -20.67
C LYS A 89 15.97 12.33 -19.33
N LYS A 90 15.53 13.02 -18.27
CA LYS A 90 15.84 12.65 -16.87
C LYS A 90 15.39 11.19 -16.65
N SER A 91 16.33 10.35 -16.20
CA SER A 91 16.09 8.94 -15.82
C SER A 91 14.84 8.81 -14.95
N ARG A 92 13.94 7.86 -15.23
CA ARG A 92 12.77 7.62 -14.36
C ARG A 92 13.16 6.90 -13.08
N VAL A 93 14.38 6.36 -12.99
CA VAL A 93 14.87 5.70 -11.78
C VAL A 93 16.04 6.48 -11.20
N ASP A 94 15.89 6.90 -9.95
CA ASP A 94 16.94 7.55 -9.16
C ASP A 94 17.11 6.82 -7.81
N TYR A 95 18.22 7.08 -7.11
CA TYR A 95 18.44 6.51 -5.80
C TYR A 95 19.13 7.48 -4.83
N SER A 96 19.00 7.22 -3.53
CA SER A 96 19.72 7.96 -2.50
C SER A 96 20.10 7.07 -1.33
N VAL A 97 21.26 7.36 -0.75
CA VAL A 97 21.72 6.79 0.51
C VAL A 97 21.70 7.89 1.57
N ARG A 98 20.95 7.69 2.66
CA ARG A 98 20.88 8.60 3.82
C ARG A 98 21.43 7.95 5.07
N GLU A 99 21.68 8.77 6.09
CA GLU A 99 22.15 8.34 7.40
C GLU A 99 21.16 8.74 8.50
N GLY A 100 21.04 7.90 9.53
CA GLY A 100 20.17 8.16 10.68
C GLY A 100 19.04 7.16 10.78
N LYS A 101 18.01 7.46 11.58
CA LYS A 101 16.92 6.51 11.85
C LYS A 101 16.12 6.25 10.58
N ALA A 102 15.91 4.98 10.24
CA ALA A 102 15.29 4.58 8.97
C ALA A 102 13.89 5.16 8.81
N ALA A 103 13.02 4.98 9.80
CA ALA A 103 11.63 5.40 9.70
C ALA A 103 11.47 6.93 9.51
N GLU A 104 12.22 7.71 10.29
CA GLU A 104 12.21 9.18 10.20
C GLU A 104 12.72 9.64 8.84
N ASN A 105 13.86 9.11 8.38
CA ASN A 105 14.41 9.46 7.08
C ASN A 105 13.51 9.06 5.91
N ILE A 106 12.81 7.93 5.98
CA ILE A 106 11.85 7.49 4.95
C ILE A 106 10.69 8.48 4.87
N VAL A 107 10.08 8.83 6.00
CA VAL A 107 8.95 9.77 6.07
C VAL A 107 9.39 11.17 5.61
N ASP A 108 10.52 11.65 6.10
CA ASP A 108 11.08 12.95 5.72
C ASP A 108 11.44 13.02 4.23
N PHE A 109 12.05 11.95 3.69
CA PHE A 109 12.34 11.86 2.26
C PHE A 109 11.05 11.91 1.45
N ALA A 110 10.07 11.09 1.80
CA ALA A 110 8.80 11.01 1.09
C ALA A 110 8.12 12.37 0.97
N HIS A 111 8.18 13.16 2.04
CA HIS A 111 7.60 14.49 2.07
C HIS A 111 8.44 15.56 1.36
N THR A 112 9.76 15.54 1.54
CA THR A 112 10.65 16.55 0.95
C THR A 112 10.71 16.41 -0.57
N GLU A 113 10.67 15.18 -1.07
CA GLU A 113 10.76 14.87 -2.50
C GLU A 113 9.39 14.78 -3.21
N ASN A 114 8.31 15.14 -2.52
CA ASN A 114 6.93 15.09 -3.04
C ASN A 114 6.58 13.73 -3.66
N ILE A 115 6.88 12.67 -2.92
CA ILE A 115 6.47 11.30 -3.25
C ILE A 115 4.94 11.21 -3.19
N ASP A 116 4.34 10.47 -4.12
CA ASP A 116 2.89 10.27 -4.19
C ASP A 116 2.47 8.80 -4.01
N LEU A 117 3.42 7.87 -3.99
CA LEU A 117 3.21 6.48 -3.57
C LEU A 117 4.45 5.95 -2.84
N LEU A 118 4.27 5.43 -1.63
CA LEU A 118 5.29 4.64 -0.94
C LEU A 118 5.03 3.16 -1.22
N VAL A 119 6.01 2.44 -1.77
CA VAL A 119 5.96 0.97 -1.88
C VAL A 119 6.96 0.40 -0.89
N ILE A 120 6.48 -0.36 0.09
CA ILE A 120 7.30 -0.86 1.20
C ILE A 120 6.97 -2.32 1.51
N SER A 121 8.03 -3.10 1.78
CA SER A 121 7.88 -4.48 2.25
C SER A 121 7.55 -4.54 3.75
N THR A 122 6.80 -5.55 4.18
CA THR A 122 6.51 -5.74 5.60
C THR A 122 7.74 -6.06 6.42
N HIS A 123 8.73 -6.74 5.84
CA HIS A 123 9.96 -7.14 6.50
C HIS A 123 11.19 -6.83 5.64
N GLY A 124 12.36 -6.87 6.28
CA GLY A 124 13.64 -6.57 5.65
C GLY A 124 14.78 -7.39 6.27
N SER A 125 15.92 -6.75 6.47
CA SER A 125 17.18 -7.26 7.01
C SER A 125 17.07 -7.99 8.35
N SER A 126 16.10 -7.61 9.19
CA SER A 126 15.79 -8.32 10.44
C SER A 126 15.13 -9.70 10.25
N GLY A 127 14.74 -10.04 9.03
CA GLY A 127 14.06 -11.30 8.70
C GLY A 127 12.57 -11.32 9.05
N LEU A 128 11.94 -12.47 8.81
CA LEU A 128 10.54 -12.72 9.18
C LEU A 128 10.40 -12.86 10.70
N SER A 129 9.28 -12.37 11.24
CA SER A 129 8.97 -12.46 12.66
C SER A 129 7.56 -13.02 12.88
N ARG A 130 7.16 -13.18 14.14
CA ARG A 130 5.75 -13.49 14.50
C ARG A 130 4.81 -12.31 14.28
N TRP A 131 5.36 -11.12 14.05
CA TRP A 131 4.60 -9.92 13.71
C TRP A 131 4.43 -9.85 12.19
N ASN A 132 3.27 -9.37 11.75
CA ASN A 132 2.98 -9.26 10.33
C ASN A 132 3.78 -8.14 9.64
N ILE A 133 4.29 -7.18 10.42
CA ILE A 133 5.01 -5.99 9.98
C ILE A 133 6.22 -5.74 10.90
N SER A 134 7.34 -5.34 10.31
CA SER A 134 8.57 -4.95 11.02
C SER A 134 8.42 -3.61 11.74
N SER A 135 9.27 -3.36 12.75
CA SER A 135 9.22 -2.12 13.53
C SER A 135 9.46 -0.85 12.69
N VAL A 136 10.30 -0.93 11.65
CA VAL A 136 10.56 0.21 10.74
C VAL A 136 9.33 0.49 9.90
N THR A 137 8.79 -0.53 9.21
CA THR A 137 7.60 -0.40 8.37
C THR A 137 6.41 0.09 9.20
N GLN A 138 6.24 -0.41 10.42
CA GLN A 138 5.19 0.01 11.34
C GLN A 138 5.29 1.51 11.69
N LYS A 139 6.49 1.99 12.03
CA LYS A 139 6.72 3.41 12.32
C LYS A 139 6.44 4.28 11.10
N VAL A 140 6.89 3.86 9.92
CA VAL A 140 6.64 4.58 8.66
C VAL A 140 5.15 4.68 8.40
N ILE A 141 4.41 3.56 8.45
CA ILE A 141 2.96 3.52 8.21
C ILE A 141 2.22 4.47 9.16
N ASN A 142 2.59 4.51 10.44
CA ASN A 142 1.96 5.39 11.43
C ASN A 142 2.17 6.90 11.17
N LEU A 143 3.27 7.27 10.51
CA LEU A 143 3.68 8.66 10.33
C LEU A 143 3.40 9.17 8.91
N ILE A 144 3.22 8.26 7.94
CA ILE A 144 3.05 8.60 6.53
C ILE A 144 1.58 8.93 6.20
N TYR A 145 1.36 10.09 5.58
CA TYR A 145 0.04 10.56 5.10
C TYR A 145 0.03 10.73 3.58
N LEU A 146 0.36 9.64 2.88
CA LEU A 146 0.22 9.51 1.42
C LEU A 146 -0.16 8.06 1.08
N PRO A 147 -0.56 7.74 -0.17
CA PRO A 147 -0.84 6.37 -0.58
C PRO A 147 0.33 5.40 -0.31
N VAL A 148 0.04 4.22 0.24
CA VAL A 148 1.05 3.21 0.58
C VAL A 148 0.67 1.86 0.00
N LEU A 149 1.59 1.24 -0.75
CA LEU A 149 1.53 -0.15 -1.13
C LEU A 149 2.40 -0.98 -0.19
N ILE A 150 1.77 -1.87 0.56
CA ILE A 150 2.40 -2.78 1.51
C ILE A 150 2.53 -4.15 0.86
N VAL A 151 3.77 -4.61 0.69
CA VAL A 151 4.11 -5.90 0.08
C VAL A 151 4.42 -6.92 1.16
N ARG A 152 3.80 -8.11 1.10
CA ARG A 152 3.90 -9.13 2.14
C ARG A 152 5.16 -9.98 1.93
N ALA A 153 6.21 -9.70 2.70
CA ALA A 153 7.53 -10.31 2.54
C ALA A 153 7.57 -11.85 2.66
N TYR A 154 6.56 -12.47 3.29
CA TYR A 154 6.47 -13.92 3.47
C TYR A 154 5.66 -14.62 2.36
N ASP A 155 4.98 -13.87 1.49
CA ASP A 155 4.23 -14.43 0.38
C ASP A 155 5.14 -14.54 -0.84
N ARG A 156 5.59 -15.77 -1.16
CA ARG A 156 6.48 -16.03 -2.29
C ARG A 156 5.88 -15.64 -3.64
N SER A 157 4.55 -15.61 -3.78
CA SER A 157 3.91 -15.17 -5.02
C SER A 157 4.15 -13.68 -5.29
N THR A 158 4.34 -12.89 -4.22
CA THR A 158 4.62 -11.45 -4.29
C THR A 158 6.10 -11.12 -4.51
N MET A 159 6.98 -12.12 -4.37
CA MET A 159 8.42 -12.00 -4.62
C MET A 159 8.82 -12.43 -6.03
N ASP A 160 7.86 -12.75 -6.89
CA ASP A 160 8.14 -13.05 -8.30
C ASP A 160 8.76 -11.81 -8.97
N GLU A 161 9.95 -11.95 -9.53
CA GLU A 161 10.66 -10.86 -10.21
C GLU A 161 9.90 -10.35 -11.45
N ASN A 162 8.88 -11.09 -11.92
CA ASN A 162 8.14 -10.79 -13.15
C ASN A 162 6.65 -10.55 -12.95
N ILE A 163 6.24 -9.82 -11.91
CA ILE A 163 4.82 -9.41 -11.78
C ILE A 163 4.46 -8.50 -12.96
N LYS A 164 3.66 -9.03 -13.89
CA LYS A 164 3.16 -8.31 -15.07
C LYS A 164 1.81 -7.62 -14.82
N ARG A 165 1.00 -8.16 -13.90
CA ARG A 165 -0.31 -7.63 -13.52
C ARG A 165 -0.82 -8.29 -12.25
N TYR A 166 -1.85 -7.69 -11.66
CA TYR A 166 -2.77 -8.36 -10.75
C TYR A 166 -3.98 -8.82 -11.55
N ARG A 167 -4.31 -10.10 -11.52
CA ARG A 167 -5.49 -10.67 -12.20
C ARG A 167 -6.76 -10.38 -11.41
N ARG A 168 -6.74 -10.49 -10.09
CA ARG A 168 -7.93 -10.37 -9.24
C ARG A 168 -7.69 -9.30 -8.18
N ILE A 169 -8.40 -8.18 -8.31
CA ILE A 169 -8.19 -6.97 -7.52
C ILE A 169 -9.41 -6.76 -6.64
N LEU A 170 -9.28 -6.88 -5.32
CA LEU A 170 -10.39 -6.65 -4.39
C LEU A 170 -10.42 -5.19 -3.95
N LEU A 171 -11.61 -4.60 -4.03
CA LEU A 171 -11.87 -3.23 -3.62
C LEU A 171 -13.06 -3.21 -2.64
N PRO A 172 -12.79 -3.36 -1.33
CA PRO A 172 -13.83 -3.24 -0.33
C PRO A 172 -14.32 -1.80 -0.23
N ILE A 173 -15.63 -1.61 -0.29
CA ILE A 173 -16.30 -0.32 -0.21
C ILE A 173 -17.44 -0.37 0.81
N ASP A 174 -17.62 0.72 1.53
CA ASP A 174 -18.66 0.87 2.57
C ASP A 174 -19.80 1.78 2.12
N SER A 175 -19.97 1.95 0.80
CA SER A 175 -20.94 2.85 0.17
C SER A 175 -20.77 4.34 0.53
N SER A 176 -19.62 4.73 1.10
CA SER A 176 -19.28 6.13 1.29
C SER A 176 -18.51 6.69 0.10
N ARG A 177 -18.76 7.99 -0.19
CA ARG A 177 -17.98 8.75 -1.19
C ARG A 177 -16.48 8.75 -0.91
N ARG A 178 -16.11 8.57 0.36
CA ARG A 178 -14.73 8.48 0.77
C ARG A 178 -14.12 7.17 0.28
N ALA A 179 -14.76 6.03 0.53
CA ALA A 179 -14.26 4.74 0.05
C ALA A 179 -14.13 4.68 -1.47
N GLU A 180 -14.96 5.41 -2.22
CA GLU A 180 -14.83 5.54 -3.68
C GLU A 180 -13.48 6.13 -4.14
N CYS A 181 -12.68 6.74 -3.24
CA CYS A 181 -11.34 7.25 -3.53
C CYS A 181 -10.42 6.18 -4.16
N SER A 182 -10.58 4.92 -3.75
CA SER A 182 -9.75 3.80 -4.20
C SER A 182 -10.12 3.28 -5.59
N LEU A 183 -11.30 3.62 -6.12
CA LEU A 183 -11.77 3.12 -7.43
C LEU A 183 -10.82 3.52 -8.55
N SER A 184 -10.33 4.75 -8.53
CA SER A 184 -9.41 5.25 -9.56
C SER A 184 -8.14 4.39 -9.66
N ALA A 185 -7.54 4.02 -8.54
CA ALA A 185 -6.39 3.12 -8.52
C ALA A 185 -6.75 1.71 -9.00
N GLY A 186 -7.90 1.17 -8.57
CA GLY A 186 -8.37 -0.15 -9.00
C GLY A 186 -8.67 -0.24 -10.50
N ILE A 187 -9.26 0.80 -11.09
CA ILE A 187 -9.55 0.89 -12.53
C ILE A 187 -8.25 0.88 -13.33
N GLU A 188 -7.27 1.70 -12.95
CA GLU A 188 -6.00 1.76 -13.68
C GLU A 188 -5.21 0.46 -13.55
N LEU A 189 -5.20 -0.17 -12.37
CA LEU A 189 -4.59 -1.49 -12.19
C LEU A 189 -5.31 -2.58 -13.01
N ALA A 190 -6.64 -2.52 -13.13
CA ALA A 190 -7.41 -3.46 -13.92
C ALA A 190 -7.24 -3.25 -15.44
N ARG A 191 -7.01 -2.01 -15.88
CA ARG A 191 -6.65 -1.69 -17.27
C ARG A 191 -5.25 -2.20 -17.63
N GLY A 192 -4.33 -2.16 -16.67
CA GLY A 192 -2.94 -2.51 -16.87
C GLY A 192 -2.19 -1.43 -17.66
N GLU A 193 -1.05 -1.81 -18.24
CA GLU A 193 -0.23 -0.90 -19.04
C GLU A 193 -0.97 -0.44 -20.29
N MET A 194 -0.87 0.86 -20.62
CA MET A 194 -1.39 1.37 -21.90
C MET A 194 -0.63 0.71 -23.06
N SER A 195 -1.22 -0.32 -23.65
CA SER A 195 -0.72 -0.90 -24.90
C SER A 195 -0.89 0.12 -26.02
N THR A 196 0.23 0.53 -26.62
CA THR A 196 0.24 1.28 -27.89
C THR A 196 -0.08 0.39 -29.09
N ASP A 197 -0.02 -0.94 -28.91
CA ASP A 197 -0.29 -1.91 -29.96
C ASP A 197 -1.74 -2.39 -29.90
N SER A 198 -2.55 -1.86 -30.81
CA SER A 198 -3.93 -2.26 -31.09
C SER A 198 -4.00 -3.63 -31.79
N THR A 199 -3.40 -4.68 -31.23
CA THR A 199 -3.61 -6.06 -31.72
C THR A 199 -4.67 -6.78 -30.89
N PRO A 200 -5.77 -7.28 -31.49
CA PRO A 200 -6.87 -7.94 -30.78
C PRO A 200 -6.52 -9.26 -30.06
N GLU A 201 -5.30 -9.79 -30.26
CA GLU A 201 -4.87 -11.10 -29.78
C GLU A 201 -4.37 -11.11 -28.31
N ALA A 202 -4.23 -9.94 -27.67
CA ALA A 202 -3.92 -9.82 -26.23
C ALA A 202 -5.16 -9.94 -25.31
N ALA A 203 -6.30 -10.43 -25.83
CA ALA A 203 -7.59 -10.48 -25.13
C ALA A 203 -7.73 -11.60 -24.07
N GLY A 204 -6.68 -12.39 -23.82
CA GLY A 204 -6.79 -13.68 -23.13
C GLY A 204 -6.77 -13.68 -21.59
N ASP A 205 -6.45 -12.58 -20.91
CA ASP A 205 -6.36 -12.62 -19.44
C ASP A 205 -6.51 -11.19 -18.88
N LYS A 206 -7.75 -10.69 -18.88
CA LYS A 206 -8.06 -9.36 -18.35
C LYS A 206 -8.13 -9.42 -16.83
N SER A 207 -7.59 -8.41 -16.17
CA SER A 207 -7.80 -8.25 -14.74
C SER A 207 -9.27 -8.00 -14.43
N THR A 208 -9.76 -8.59 -13.35
CA THR A 208 -11.12 -8.40 -12.84
C THR A 208 -11.07 -7.65 -11.52
N LEU A 209 -11.85 -6.57 -11.44
CA LEU A 209 -12.09 -5.84 -10.20
C LEU A 209 -13.22 -6.51 -9.43
N PHE A 210 -13.05 -6.73 -8.13
CA PHE A 210 -14.06 -7.26 -7.22
C PHE A 210 -14.49 -6.14 -6.27
N LEU A 211 -15.67 -5.57 -6.49
CA LEU A 211 -16.27 -4.62 -5.56
C LEU A 211 -16.98 -5.38 -4.45
N ALA A 212 -16.49 -5.24 -3.22
CA ALA A 212 -17.06 -5.93 -2.08
C ALA A 212 -17.67 -4.95 -1.08
N ALA A 213 -18.86 -5.24 -0.58
CA ALA A 213 -19.44 -4.52 0.55
C ALA A 213 -19.71 -5.50 1.69
N VAL A 214 -19.37 -5.11 2.91
CA VAL A 214 -19.67 -5.90 4.10
C VAL A 214 -20.81 -5.24 4.87
N ILE A 215 -21.93 -5.95 5.00
CA ILE A 215 -23.06 -5.54 5.82
C ILE A 215 -22.83 -6.09 7.22
N ARG A 216 -22.78 -5.18 8.20
CA ARG A 216 -22.68 -5.54 9.62
C ARG A 216 -24.07 -5.64 10.23
N PRO A 217 -24.46 -6.79 10.79
CA PRO A 217 -25.66 -6.87 11.63
C PRO A 217 -25.59 -5.87 12.79
N PRO A 218 -26.75 -5.32 13.23
CA PRO A 218 -26.78 -4.40 14.36
C PRO A 218 -26.31 -5.08 15.64
N GLU A 219 -25.33 -4.48 16.31
CA GLU A 219 -24.89 -4.93 17.64
C GLU A 219 -25.87 -4.39 18.69
N LEU A 220 -26.58 -5.29 19.37
CA LEU A 220 -27.52 -4.95 20.43
C LEU A 220 -26.94 -5.39 21.78
N PRO A 221 -26.76 -4.48 22.76
CA PRO A 221 -26.18 -4.82 24.06
C PRO A 221 -27.22 -5.46 24.99
N ILE A 222 -27.88 -6.52 24.51
CA ILE A 222 -28.87 -7.31 25.26
C ILE A 222 -28.53 -8.80 25.16
N PRO A 223 -28.89 -9.63 26.15
CA PRO A 223 -28.62 -11.07 26.11
C PRO A 223 -29.41 -11.77 24.99
N GLU A 224 -28.79 -12.77 24.38
CA GLU A 224 -29.49 -13.72 23.52
C GLU A 224 -30.26 -14.76 24.37
N PRO A 225 -31.39 -15.29 23.85
CA PRO A 225 -32.00 -14.95 22.57
C PRO A 225 -32.73 -13.59 22.61
N PHE A 226 -32.67 -12.86 21.49
CA PHE A 226 -33.40 -11.60 21.38
C PHE A 226 -34.92 -11.83 21.37
N PRO A 227 -35.72 -10.87 21.91
CA PRO A 227 -37.16 -10.84 21.68
C PRO A 227 -37.51 -11.01 20.20
N ILE A 228 -38.63 -11.69 19.91
CA ILE A 228 -39.05 -12.00 18.53
C ILE A 228 -39.19 -10.73 17.70
N GLU A 229 -39.73 -9.67 18.28
CA GLU A 229 -39.91 -8.37 17.62
C GLU A 229 -38.57 -7.77 17.20
N ILE A 230 -37.55 -7.86 18.06
CA ILE A 230 -36.19 -7.37 17.77
C ILE A 230 -35.54 -8.23 16.67
N SER A 231 -35.72 -9.55 16.74
CA SER A 231 -35.20 -10.49 15.73
C SER A 231 -35.81 -10.20 14.35
N GLN A 232 -37.13 -10.03 14.28
CA GLN A 232 -37.85 -9.70 13.05
C GLN A 232 -37.44 -8.34 12.48
N LEU A 233 -37.26 -7.33 13.33
CA LEU A 233 -36.77 -6.01 12.90
C LEU A 233 -35.34 -6.07 12.38
N THR A 234 -34.48 -6.86 13.03
CA THR A 234 -33.09 -7.05 12.62
C THR A 234 -33.00 -7.76 11.28
N GLU A 235 -33.74 -8.85 11.09
CA GLU A 235 -33.84 -9.57 9.82
C GLU A 235 -34.39 -8.65 8.71
N LYS A 236 -35.43 -7.85 9.03
CA LYS A 236 -35.99 -6.92 8.05
C LYS A 236 -35.01 -5.83 7.65
N LEU A 237 -34.25 -5.29 8.61
CA LEU A 237 -33.21 -4.30 8.35
C LEU A 237 -32.08 -4.87 7.50
N LEU A 238 -31.62 -6.09 7.79
CA LEU A 238 -30.60 -6.78 7.00
C LEU A 238 -31.07 -7.00 5.56
N GLN A 239 -32.30 -7.49 5.37
CA GLN A 239 -32.88 -7.69 4.04
C GLN A 239 -32.92 -6.38 3.23
N LEU A 240 -33.38 -5.28 3.84
CA LEU A 240 -33.43 -3.98 3.17
C LEU A 240 -32.02 -3.43 2.88
N SER A 241 -31.08 -3.66 3.79
CA SER A 241 -29.68 -3.26 3.63
C SER A 241 -29.03 -3.99 2.46
N HIS A 242 -29.26 -5.31 2.35
CA HIS A 242 -28.81 -6.12 1.20
C HIS A 242 -29.31 -5.56 -0.11
N GLN A 243 -30.62 -5.34 -0.23
CA GLN A 243 -31.23 -4.79 -1.46
C GLN A 243 -30.65 -3.42 -1.83
N ALA A 244 -30.43 -2.54 -0.85
CA ALA A 244 -29.88 -1.22 -1.08
C ALA A 244 -28.41 -1.26 -1.53
N VAL A 245 -27.60 -2.08 -0.86
CA VAL A 245 -26.17 -2.21 -1.16
C VAL A 245 -25.94 -2.92 -2.49
N GLU A 246 -26.66 -4.01 -2.77
CA GLU A 246 -26.57 -4.71 -4.07
C GLU A 246 -26.91 -3.78 -5.22
N ARG A 247 -27.98 -3.00 -5.08
CA ARG A 247 -28.35 -2.00 -6.08
C ARG A 247 -27.25 -0.95 -6.26
N TYR A 248 -26.68 -0.45 -5.17
CA TYR A 248 -25.59 0.51 -5.22
C TYR A 248 -24.35 -0.05 -5.94
N LEU A 249 -23.92 -1.28 -5.60
CA LEU A 249 -22.81 -1.96 -6.26
C LEU A 249 -23.07 -2.19 -7.74
N TYR A 250 -24.29 -2.60 -8.10
CA TYR A 250 -24.69 -2.80 -9.49
C TYR A 250 -24.63 -1.50 -10.30
N GLU A 251 -25.22 -0.42 -9.78
CA GLU A 251 -25.16 0.90 -10.41
C GLU A 251 -23.71 1.41 -10.56
N MET A 252 -22.84 1.07 -9.61
CA MET A 252 -21.42 1.41 -9.70
C MET A 252 -20.69 0.57 -10.75
N LYS A 253 -20.90 -0.75 -10.76
CA LYS A 253 -20.35 -1.70 -11.75
C LYS A 253 -20.68 -1.27 -13.18
N GLU A 254 -21.92 -0.89 -13.46
CA GLU A 254 -22.36 -0.45 -14.80
C GLU A 254 -21.63 0.81 -15.30
N ARG A 255 -21.08 1.62 -14.40
CA ARG A 255 -20.32 2.83 -14.74
C ARG A 255 -18.82 2.58 -14.89
N LEU A 256 -18.33 1.41 -14.51
CA LEU A 256 -16.90 1.12 -14.54
C LEU A 256 -16.45 0.71 -15.95
N PRO A 257 -15.31 1.25 -16.43
CA PRO A 257 -14.80 0.96 -17.77
C PRO A 257 -13.98 -0.34 -17.85
N VAL A 258 -14.11 -1.24 -16.86
CA VAL A 258 -13.31 -2.46 -16.70
C VAL A 258 -14.20 -3.63 -16.27
N ASN A 259 -13.70 -4.85 -16.45
CA ASN A 259 -14.37 -6.04 -15.93
C ASN A 259 -14.50 -5.94 -14.42
N CYS A 260 -15.71 -6.09 -13.93
CA CYS A 260 -16.01 -5.92 -12.53
C CYS A 260 -17.05 -6.94 -12.06
N ASP A 261 -16.75 -7.63 -10.97
CA ASP A 261 -17.69 -8.42 -10.20
C ASP A 261 -18.03 -7.72 -8.89
N THR A 262 -19.17 -8.09 -8.32
CA THR A 262 -19.70 -7.46 -7.10
C THR A 262 -20.05 -8.55 -6.09
N CYS A 263 -19.70 -8.33 -4.83
CA CYS A 263 -20.01 -9.24 -3.74
C CYS A 263 -20.55 -8.47 -2.53
N VAL A 264 -21.59 -8.98 -1.89
CA VAL A 264 -22.11 -8.48 -0.62
C VAL A 264 -21.99 -9.59 0.40
N VAL A 265 -21.31 -9.30 1.52
CA VAL A 265 -21.05 -10.27 2.59
C VAL A 265 -21.67 -9.76 3.88
N GLU A 266 -22.39 -10.62 4.59
CA GLU A 266 -22.83 -10.34 5.96
C GLU A 266 -21.76 -10.80 6.94
N SER A 267 -21.30 -9.91 7.83
CA SER A 267 -20.36 -10.29 8.88
C SER A 267 -20.37 -9.32 10.04
N THR A 268 -20.18 -9.83 11.25
CA THR A 268 -19.98 -9.02 12.45
C THR A 268 -18.59 -8.37 12.49
N SER A 269 -17.62 -8.90 11.73
CA SER A 269 -16.25 -8.38 11.61
C SER A 269 -15.92 -8.04 10.16
N VAL A 270 -15.97 -6.74 9.84
CA VAL A 270 -15.63 -6.23 8.50
C VAL A 270 -14.20 -6.63 8.07
N PRO A 271 -13.16 -6.49 8.92
CA PRO A 271 -11.81 -6.89 8.52
C PRO A 271 -11.69 -8.39 8.22
N SER A 272 -12.30 -9.24 9.04
CA SER A 272 -12.29 -10.69 8.85
C SER A 272 -12.99 -11.08 7.55
N ALA A 273 -14.15 -10.48 7.26
CA ALA A 273 -14.87 -10.73 6.01
C ALA A 273 -14.04 -10.35 4.77
N ILE A 274 -13.31 -9.23 4.82
CA ILE A 274 -12.42 -8.82 3.72
C ILE A 274 -11.29 -9.83 3.54
N GLN A 275 -10.70 -10.33 4.62
CA GLN A 275 -9.63 -11.33 4.54
C GLN A 275 -10.15 -12.67 4.01
N GLU A 276 -11.25 -13.17 4.54
CA GLU A 276 -11.89 -14.42 4.08
C GLU A 276 -12.25 -14.34 2.60
N LEU A 277 -12.84 -13.22 2.17
CA LEU A 277 -13.16 -12.99 0.76
C LEU A 277 -11.89 -12.95 -0.11
N ALA A 278 -10.82 -12.31 0.38
CA ALA A 278 -9.55 -12.26 -0.35
C ALA A 278 -8.91 -13.63 -0.54
N GLU A 279 -9.11 -14.55 0.41
CA GLU A 279 -8.64 -15.94 0.32
C GLU A 279 -9.55 -16.80 -0.56
N GLN A 280 -10.87 -16.71 -0.37
CA GLN A 280 -11.87 -17.49 -1.13
C GLN A 280 -11.85 -17.18 -2.62
N GLU A 281 -11.71 -15.90 -2.96
CA GLU A 281 -11.70 -15.41 -4.33
C GLU A 281 -10.29 -15.32 -4.90
N ASP A 282 -9.27 -15.93 -4.28
CA ASP A 282 -7.86 -15.92 -4.73
C ASP A 282 -7.39 -14.54 -5.22
N ILE A 283 -7.58 -13.54 -4.36
CA ILE A 283 -7.26 -12.15 -4.67
C ILE A 283 -5.74 -11.95 -4.67
N ASP A 284 -5.23 -11.21 -5.66
CA ASP A 284 -3.80 -10.90 -5.77
C ASP A 284 -3.42 -9.63 -5.00
N ILE A 285 -4.35 -8.66 -4.91
CA ILE A 285 -4.15 -7.39 -4.20
C ILE A 285 -5.48 -6.86 -3.66
N VAL A 286 -5.43 -6.31 -2.44
CA VAL A 286 -6.54 -5.57 -1.85
C VAL A 286 -6.25 -4.08 -1.94
N ILE A 287 -7.26 -3.29 -2.29
CA ILE A 287 -7.18 -1.83 -2.34
C ILE A 287 -8.22 -1.24 -1.39
N LEU A 288 -7.74 -0.52 -0.37
CA LEU A 288 -8.58 0.16 0.61
C LEU A 288 -8.37 1.66 0.54
N CYS A 289 -9.42 2.42 0.80
CA CYS A 289 -9.26 3.83 1.19
C CYS A 289 -8.74 3.86 2.64
N ALA A 290 -7.94 4.86 3.01
CA ALA A 290 -7.36 4.95 4.35
C ALA A 290 -8.45 5.01 5.43
N HIS A 291 -9.58 5.64 5.13
CA HIS A 291 -10.72 5.77 6.02
C HIS A 291 -12.04 5.39 5.33
N GLY A 292 -12.96 4.80 6.10
CA GLY A 292 -14.35 4.61 5.70
C GLY A 292 -15.28 5.74 6.15
N TYR A 293 -16.59 5.50 6.11
CA TYR A 293 -17.67 6.43 6.42
C TYR A 293 -17.60 7.01 7.83
N SER A 294 -17.08 6.25 8.79
CA SER A 294 -16.93 6.62 10.21
C SER A 294 -15.56 7.22 10.55
N GLY A 295 -14.64 7.26 9.58
CA GLY A 295 -13.26 7.67 9.80
C GLY A 295 -13.11 9.13 10.23
N ARG A 296 -12.16 9.38 11.13
CA ARG A 296 -11.76 10.70 11.60
C ARG A 296 -10.37 11.04 11.06
N VAL A 297 -10.14 12.30 10.70
CA VAL A 297 -8.84 12.80 10.19
C VAL A 297 -7.74 12.90 11.25
N SER A 298 -7.99 12.45 12.48
CA SER A 298 -7.02 12.50 13.58
C SER A 298 -5.98 11.38 13.52
N TRP A 299 -6.24 10.35 12.73
CA TRP A 299 -5.39 9.18 12.58
C TRP A 299 -5.09 8.98 11.09
N PRO A 300 -4.00 8.28 10.73
CA PRO A 300 -3.67 8.04 9.33
C PRO A 300 -4.61 7.05 8.64
N TYR A 301 -5.23 6.15 9.43
CA TYR A 301 -6.13 5.11 8.93
C TYR A 301 -7.33 4.87 9.86
N GLY A 302 -8.44 4.44 9.27
CA GLY A 302 -9.59 3.89 9.97
C GLY A 302 -9.33 2.47 10.47
N THR A 303 -10.22 1.97 11.33
CA THR A 303 -10.07 0.68 12.02
C THR A 303 -9.98 -0.51 11.07
N VAL A 304 -10.76 -0.52 9.98
CA VAL A 304 -10.77 -1.61 9.01
C VAL A 304 -9.43 -1.70 8.27
N THR A 305 -8.98 -0.57 7.72
CA THR A 305 -7.70 -0.48 7.02
C THR A 305 -6.54 -0.78 7.95
N TRP A 306 -6.55 -0.25 9.17
CA TRP A 306 -5.54 -0.55 10.19
C TRP A 306 -5.46 -2.05 10.51
N ASN A 307 -6.61 -2.69 10.71
CA ASN A 307 -6.65 -4.13 10.99
C ASN A 307 -6.10 -4.95 9.81
N TYR A 308 -6.43 -4.59 8.58
CA TYR A 308 -5.91 -5.28 7.40
C TYR A 308 -4.39 -5.03 7.19
N ILE A 309 -3.88 -3.85 7.54
CA ILE A 309 -2.42 -3.60 7.60
C ILE A 309 -1.78 -4.63 8.54
N GLU A 310 -2.26 -4.71 9.78
CA GLU A 310 -1.71 -5.56 10.84
C GLU A 310 -1.90 -7.07 10.62
N HIS A 311 -2.96 -7.50 9.93
CA HIS A 311 -3.32 -8.92 9.87
C HIS A 311 -3.56 -9.49 8.47
N GLY A 312 -3.79 -8.63 7.48
CA GLY A 312 -4.01 -9.06 6.11
C GLY A 312 -2.83 -9.84 5.53
N THR A 313 -3.15 -10.76 4.61
CA THR A 313 -2.21 -11.73 4.04
C THR A 313 -1.82 -11.42 2.60
N LYS A 314 -2.61 -10.59 1.90
CA LYS A 314 -2.34 -10.14 0.53
C LYS A 314 -1.62 -8.78 0.51
N PRO A 315 -0.93 -8.43 -0.59
CA PRO A 315 -0.53 -7.05 -0.86
C PRO A 315 -1.69 -6.09 -0.67
N LEU A 316 -1.41 -4.93 -0.07
CA LEU A 316 -2.41 -3.92 0.26
C LEU A 316 -2.00 -2.57 -0.30
N LEU A 317 -2.79 -2.02 -1.22
CA LEU A 317 -2.73 -0.60 -1.57
C LEU A 317 -3.71 0.18 -0.69
N VAL A 318 -3.19 1.08 0.13
CA VAL A 318 -3.99 2.05 0.87
C VAL A 318 -3.95 3.39 0.14
N VAL A 319 -5.11 3.86 -0.32
CA VAL A 319 -5.26 5.18 -0.92
C VAL A 319 -5.59 6.19 0.19
N GLN A 320 -4.73 7.18 0.36
CA GLN A 320 -4.92 8.21 1.39
C GLN A 320 -5.98 9.23 0.95
N ASP A 321 -7.06 9.36 1.73
CA ASP A 321 -8.16 10.30 1.47
C ASP A 321 -7.98 11.67 2.13
N VAL A 322 -7.08 11.75 3.12
CA VAL A 322 -6.83 12.98 3.88
C VAL A 322 -5.54 13.63 3.38
N PRO A 323 -5.61 14.87 2.84
CA PRO A 323 -4.39 15.59 2.47
C PRO A 323 -3.62 15.96 3.73
N ARG A 324 -2.28 15.90 3.66
CA ARG A 324 -1.40 16.19 4.81
C ARG A 324 -1.68 17.53 5.48
N SER A 325 -2.10 18.54 4.72
CA SER A 325 -2.44 19.87 5.26
C SER A 325 -3.61 19.87 6.25
N GLN A 326 -4.44 18.83 6.27
CA GLN A 326 -5.56 18.65 7.20
C GLN A 326 -5.20 17.80 8.43
N VAL A 327 -4.04 17.15 8.39
CA VAL A 327 -3.55 16.30 9.46
C VAL A 327 -3.00 17.19 10.58
N ARG A 328 -3.48 16.97 11.79
CA ARG A 328 -2.95 17.67 12.97
C ARG A 328 -1.82 16.85 13.57
N PRO A 329 -0.70 17.47 13.95
CA PRO A 329 0.34 16.77 14.67
C PRO A 329 -0.22 16.25 16.00
N THR A 330 0.15 15.03 16.34
CA THR A 330 -0.16 14.37 17.60
C THR A 330 0.52 15.09 18.76
N ALA A 331 0.02 14.87 19.98
CA ALA A 331 0.66 15.41 21.18
C ALA A 331 2.12 14.93 21.32
N ALA A 332 2.42 13.71 20.83
CA ALA A 332 3.77 13.15 20.82
C ALA A 332 4.69 13.89 19.84
N GLU A 333 4.21 14.17 18.62
CA GLU A 333 4.97 14.96 17.62
C GLU A 333 5.26 16.38 18.14
N ILE A 334 4.25 17.05 18.71
CA ILE A 334 4.42 18.39 19.31
C ILE A 334 5.44 18.36 20.46
N ALA A 335 5.42 17.30 21.29
CA ALA A 335 6.38 17.15 22.38
C ALA A 335 7.81 16.85 21.86
N ALA A 336 7.93 16.03 20.82
CA ALA A 336 9.20 15.70 20.19
C ALA A 336 9.85 16.95 19.59
N GLU A 337 9.10 17.75 18.82
CA GLU A 337 9.54 19.02 18.25
C GLU A 337 10.03 19.99 19.33
N LYS A 338 9.30 20.14 20.43
CA LYS A 338 9.70 20.99 21.58
C LYS A 338 10.96 20.49 22.28
N SER A 339 11.20 19.19 22.29
CA SER A 339 12.38 18.58 22.92
C SER A 339 13.64 18.63 22.05
N GLY A 340 13.54 19.11 20.81
CA GLY A 340 14.65 19.11 19.84
C GLY A 340 15.01 17.72 19.31
N ARG A 341 14.19 16.71 19.58
CA ARG A 341 14.30 15.37 18.98
C ARG A 341 13.43 15.35 17.73
N ARG A 342 14.07 15.37 16.56
CA ARG A 342 13.44 14.97 15.29
C ARG A 342 13.57 13.47 15.12
#